data_AF-A0A658NLU5-F1
#
_entry.id   AF-A0A658NLU5-F1
#
_cell.length_a   1.000
_cell.length_b   1.000
_cell.length_c   1.000
_cell.angle_alpha   90.00
_cell.angle_beta   90.00
_cell.angle_gamma   90.00
#
_symmetry.space_group_name_H-M   'P 1'
#
loop_
_entity.id
_entity.type
_entity.pdbx_description
1 polymer ?
#
loop_
_entity_poly.entity_id
_entity_poly.type
_entity_poly.pdbx_seq_one_letter_code
_entity_poly.pdbx_strand_id
1 'polypeptide(L)'
;FIGALFPALMIRSGRSVCATSTLAFTLLAFALLMSHVPAVVRGEVVTASWDWLPALGLQASFFLDGLGMFFAGLILGIGLLVIVYARFYLAKNDPMGVFYSYLLLFQGAMVGVVLSDN
;
A
#
# COMPACT_ATOMS: atom_id res chain seq x y z
N PHE A 1 2.98 5.25 -0.09
CA PHE A 1 3.34 6.31 -1.05
C PHE A 1 4.81 6.32 -1.47
N ILE A 2 5.79 6.28 -0.54
CA ILE A 2 7.23 6.30 -0.90
C ILE A 2 7.62 5.19 -1.90
N GLY A 3 7.09 3.98 -1.71
CA GLY A 3 7.34 2.85 -2.62
C GLY A 3 6.87 3.08 -4.06
N ALA A 4 5.91 3.97 -4.32
CA ALA A 4 5.43 4.27 -5.68
C ALA A 4 6.43 5.10 -6.50
N LEU A 5 7.37 5.80 -5.85
CA LEU A 5 8.41 6.59 -6.53
C LEU A 5 9.53 5.71 -7.10
N PHE A 6 9.79 4.56 -6.48
CA PHE A 6 10.89 3.67 -6.86
C PHE A 6 10.71 3.00 -8.24
N PRO A 7 9.55 2.39 -8.58
CA PRO A 7 9.31 1.81 -9.90
C PRO A 7 9.31 2.86 -11.01
N ALA A 8 8.83 4.08 -10.72
CA ALA A 8 8.85 5.19 -11.66
C ALA A 8 10.29 5.63 -12.00
N LEU A 9 11.16 5.75 -11.00
CA LEU A 9 12.58 6.08 -11.21
C LEU A 9 13.37 4.92 -11.84
N MET A 10 12.97 3.67 -11.56
CA MET A 10 13.61 2.46 -12.10
C MET A 10 13.07 2.01 -13.47
N ILE A 11 12.26 2.82 -14.17
CA ILE A 11 11.73 2.52 -15.52
C ILE A 11 12.85 2.06 -16.49
N ARG A 12 14.08 2.59 -16.34
CA ARG A 12 15.24 2.24 -17.18
C ARG A 12 16.06 1.02 -16.70
N SER A 13 15.81 0.51 -15.49
CA SER A 13 16.60 -0.56 -14.84
C SER A 13 16.11 -1.99 -15.15
N GLY A 14 15.07 -2.13 -15.97
CA GLY A 14 14.60 -3.41 -16.49
C GLY A 14 13.43 -4.04 -15.72
N ARG A 15 12.64 -4.85 -16.46
CA ARG A 15 11.39 -5.47 -16.01
C ARG A 15 11.46 -6.19 -14.66
N SER A 16 12.50 -6.99 -14.46
CA SER A 16 12.63 -7.80 -13.24
C SER A 16 12.76 -6.94 -12.00
N VAL A 17 13.52 -5.84 -12.08
CA VAL A 17 13.80 -4.94 -10.96
C VAL A 17 12.54 -4.19 -10.54
N CYS A 18 11.76 -3.67 -11.49
CA CYS A 18 10.48 -3.01 -11.19
C CYS A 18 9.47 -3.95 -10.54
N ALA A 19 9.35 -5.18 -11.03
CA ALA A 19 8.43 -6.15 -10.45
C ALA A 19 8.86 -6.56 -9.02
N THR A 20 10.15 -6.80 -8.80
CA THR A 20 10.66 -7.19 -7.46
C THR A 20 10.58 -6.04 -6.46
N SER A 21 10.85 -4.80 -6.86
CA SER A 21 10.75 -3.65 -5.96
C SER A 21 9.30 -3.42 -5.55
N THR A 22 8.37 -3.44 -6.51
CA THR A 22 6.93 -3.30 -6.25
C THR A 22 6.44 -4.40 -5.31
N LEU A 23 6.80 -5.65 -5.57
CA LEU A 23 6.44 -6.78 -4.71
C LEU A 23 7.00 -6.63 -3.31
N ALA A 24 8.27 -6.23 -3.16
CA ALA A 24 8.89 -6.04 -1.85
C ALA A 24 8.18 -4.96 -1.02
N PHE A 25 7.79 -3.83 -1.63
CA PHE A 25 7.05 -2.77 -0.95
C PHE A 25 5.65 -3.22 -0.50
N THR A 26 4.88 -3.86 -1.38
CA THR A 26 3.54 -4.35 -1.02
C THR A 26 3.62 -5.45 0.03
N LEU A 27 4.63 -6.34 -0.05
CA LEU A 27 4.84 -7.40 0.93
C LEU A 27 5.23 -6.83 2.30
N LEU A 28 6.10 -5.83 2.33
CA LEU A 28 6.46 -5.13 3.57
C LEU A 28 5.23 -4.48 4.21
N ALA A 29 4.42 -3.77 3.42
CA ALA A 29 3.18 -3.17 3.91
C ALA A 29 2.21 -4.23 4.46
N PHE A 30 2.08 -5.36 3.76
CA PHE A 30 1.24 -6.48 4.21
C PHE A 30 1.75 -7.08 5.52
N ALA A 31 3.07 -7.30 5.65
CA ALA A 31 3.68 -7.82 6.87
C ALA A 31 3.50 -6.87 8.06
N LEU A 32 3.65 -5.55 7.85
CA LEU A 32 3.37 -4.54 8.86
C LEU A 32 1.89 -4.58 9.30
N LEU A 33 0.95 -4.68 8.36
CA LEU A 33 -0.46 -4.83 8.69
C LEU A 33 -0.71 -6.10 9.53
N MET A 34 -0.12 -7.22 9.13
CA MET A 34 -0.24 -8.49 9.87
C MET A 34 0.35 -8.43 11.28
N SER A 35 1.35 -7.57 11.52
CA SER A 35 1.91 -7.36 12.85
C SER A 35 0.91 -6.74 13.84
N HIS A 36 -0.13 -6.05 13.35
CA HIS A 36 -1.19 -5.47 14.18
C HIS A 36 -2.35 -6.43 14.45
N VAL A 37 -2.40 -7.61 13.81
CA VAL A 37 -3.47 -8.62 14.00
C VAL A 37 -3.70 -8.97 15.46
N PRO A 38 -2.67 -9.23 16.29
CA PRO A 38 -2.90 -9.59 17.68
C PRO A 38 -3.61 -8.50 18.49
N ALA A 39 -3.33 -7.22 18.21
CA ALA A 39 -3.97 -6.09 18.90
C ALA A 39 -5.46 -6.01 18.55
N VAL A 40 -5.77 -6.08 17.24
CA VAL A 40 -7.14 -6.00 16.75
C VAL A 40 -7.99 -7.21 17.19
N VAL A 41 -7.41 -8.41 17.25
CA VAL A 41 -8.10 -9.62 17.75
C VAL A 41 -8.41 -9.52 19.25
N ARG A 42 -7.63 -8.76 20.02
CA ARG A 42 -7.94 -8.45 21.44
C ARG A 42 -9.00 -7.35 21.59
N GLY A 43 -9.51 -6.79 20.50
CA GLY A 43 -10.47 -5.69 20.50
C GLY A 43 -9.83 -4.32 20.69
N GLU A 44 -8.51 -4.20 20.58
CA GLU A 44 -7.81 -2.92 20.61
C GLU A 44 -7.96 -2.20 19.26
N VAL A 45 -8.13 -0.88 19.29
CA VAL A 45 -8.10 -0.03 18.09
C VAL A 45 -6.76 0.70 18.09
N VAL A 46 -5.96 0.49 17.05
CA VAL A 46 -4.68 1.19 16.90
C VAL A 46 -4.95 2.54 16.24
N THR A 47 -4.67 3.63 16.94
CA THR A 47 -4.87 4.99 16.42
C THR A 47 -3.54 5.70 16.22
N ALA A 48 -3.48 6.52 15.18
CA ALA A 48 -2.35 7.39 14.90
C ALA A 48 -2.87 8.71 14.35
N SER A 49 -2.55 9.83 14.99
CA SER A 49 -2.96 11.15 14.55
C SER A 49 -1.74 12.06 14.33
N TRP A 50 -1.84 12.90 13.32
CA TRP A 50 -0.83 13.91 13.00
C TRP A 50 -1.51 15.26 12.75
N ASP A 51 -1.09 16.29 13.48
CA ASP A 51 -1.61 17.64 13.27
C ASP A 51 -1.14 18.16 11.91
N TRP A 52 -2.05 18.19 10.93
CA TRP A 52 -1.71 18.61 9.57
C TRP A 52 -1.80 20.12 9.42
N LEU A 53 -2.91 20.70 9.86
CA LEU A 53 -3.12 22.15 9.84
C LEU A 53 -3.78 22.58 11.16
N PRO A 54 -2.98 22.76 12.23
CA PRO A 54 -3.49 23.05 13.57
C PRO A 54 -4.33 24.32 13.64
N ALA A 55 -3.99 25.33 12.83
CA ALA A 55 -4.71 26.60 12.76
C ALA A 55 -6.17 26.46 12.30
N LEU A 56 -6.50 25.38 11.56
CA LEU A 56 -7.87 25.06 11.14
C LEU A 56 -8.46 23.86 11.93
N GLY A 57 -7.75 23.34 12.93
CA GLY A 57 -8.16 22.14 13.67
C GLY A 57 -8.12 20.84 12.85
N LEU A 58 -7.44 20.82 11.70
CA LEU A 58 -7.36 19.64 10.82
C LEU A 58 -6.25 18.69 11.25
N GLN A 59 -6.63 17.45 11.53
CA GLN A 59 -5.75 16.37 11.95
C GLN A 59 -5.83 15.22 10.94
N ALA A 60 -4.70 14.71 10.49
CA ALA A 60 -4.66 13.44 9.76
C ALA A 60 -4.72 12.31 10.79
N SER A 61 -5.92 11.86 11.11
CA SER A 61 -6.16 10.77 12.05
C SER A 61 -6.40 9.47 11.29
N PHE A 62 -5.83 8.39 11.82
CA PHE A 62 -5.99 7.05 11.30
C PHE A 62 -6.39 6.12 12.44
N PHE A 63 -7.36 5.24 12.20
CA PHE A 63 -7.66 4.12 13.08
C PHE A 63 -7.54 2.81 12.31
N LEU A 64 -7.10 1.78 13.02
CA LEU A 64 -7.06 0.42 12.55
C LEU A 64 -7.86 -0.43 13.52
N ASP A 65 -9.09 -0.72 13.13
CA ASP A 65 -10.02 -1.63 13.79
C ASP A 65 -10.13 -2.95 13.00
N GLY A 66 -11.05 -3.83 13.41
CA GLY A 66 -11.29 -5.11 12.74
C GLY A 66 -11.69 -4.97 11.28
N LEU A 67 -12.53 -3.99 10.96
CA LEU A 67 -13.01 -3.76 9.60
C LEU A 67 -11.92 -3.16 8.71
N GLY A 68 -11.20 -2.17 9.21
CA GLY A 68 -10.06 -1.56 8.53
C GLY A 68 -8.96 -2.58 8.23
N MET A 69 -8.69 -3.49 9.19
CA MET A 69 -7.74 -4.58 8.98
C MET A 69 -8.19 -5.55 7.88
N PHE A 70 -9.48 -5.91 7.83
CA PHE A 70 -10.02 -6.77 6.78
C PHE A 70 -9.85 -6.16 5.38
N PHE A 71 -10.28 -4.91 5.21
CA PHE A 71 -10.17 -4.23 3.91
C PHE A 71 -8.73 -3.93 3.52
N ALA A 72 -7.89 -3.46 4.44
CA ALA A 72 -6.47 -3.25 4.18
C ALA A 72 -5.78 -4.57 3.79
N GLY A 73 -6.16 -5.68 4.44
CA GLY A 73 -5.69 -7.03 4.13
C GLY A 73 -6.08 -7.46 2.72
N LEU A 74 -7.33 -7.22 2.29
CA LEU A 74 -7.78 -7.48 0.93
C LEU A 74 -7.02 -6.64 -0.11
N ILE A 75 -6.90 -5.33 0.12
CA ILE A 75 -6.22 -4.41 -0.82
C ILE A 75 -4.75 -4.82 -1.03
N LEU A 76 -4.04 -5.15 0.06
CA LEU A 76 -2.64 -5.53 -0.01
C LEU A 76 -2.46 -6.98 -0.51
N GLY A 77 -3.28 -7.91 -0.03
CA GLY A 77 -3.24 -9.32 -0.43
C GLY A 77 -3.57 -9.54 -1.90
N ILE A 78 -4.68 -8.96 -2.39
CA ILE A 78 -5.03 -9.02 -3.82
C ILE A 78 -3.98 -8.28 -4.63
N GLY A 79 -3.48 -7.13 -4.16
CA GLY A 79 -2.42 -6.41 -4.87
C GLY A 79 -1.14 -7.20 -5.05
N LEU A 80 -0.73 -8.01 -4.06
CA LEU A 80 0.39 -8.95 -4.22
C LEU A 80 0.15 -9.95 -5.36
N LEU A 81 -1.04 -10.54 -5.43
CA LEU A 81 -1.42 -11.46 -6.50
C LEU A 81 -1.41 -10.76 -7.87
N VAL A 82 -1.94 -9.54 -7.95
CA VAL A 82 -1.95 -8.74 -9.18
C VAL A 82 -0.52 -8.41 -9.61
N ILE A 83 0.39 -8.07 -8.70
CA ILE A 83 1.79 -7.76 -9.03
C ILE A 83 2.49 -8.99 -9.64
N VAL A 84 2.31 -10.16 -9.01
CA VAL A 84 2.86 -11.43 -9.51
C VAL A 84 2.27 -11.76 -10.88
N TYR A 85 0.96 -11.65 -11.04
CA TYR A 85 0.28 -11.92 -12.30
C TYR A 85 0.75 -10.98 -13.42
N ALA A 86 0.83 -9.67 -13.14
CA ALA A 86 1.26 -8.64 -14.09
C ALA A 86 2.66 -8.92 -14.66
N ARG A 87 3.56 -9.52 -13.86
CA ARG A 87 4.91 -9.89 -14.32
C ARG A 87 4.88 -10.88 -15.50
N PHE A 88 3.95 -11.82 -15.48
CA PHE A 88 3.79 -12.84 -16.53
C PHE A 88 2.84 -12.39 -17.63
N TYR A 89 1.92 -11.48 -17.32
CA TYR A 89 0.92 -10.99 -18.26
C TYR A 89 1.44 -9.90 -19.20
N LEU A 90 2.16 -8.89 -18.69
CA LEU A 90 2.63 -7.78 -19.53
C LEU A 90 3.79 -8.18 -20.45
N ALA A 91 3.74 -7.69 -21.69
CA ALA A 91 4.79 -7.91 -22.68
C ALA A 91 6.04 -7.10 -22.32
N LYS A 92 7.21 -7.55 -22.82
CA LYS A 92 8.49 -6.89 -22.53
C LYS A 92 8.56 -5.41 -22.96
N ASN A 93 7.76 -5.02 -23.94
CA ASN A 93 7.74 -3.67 -24.49
C ASN A 93 6.73 -2.75 -23.77
N ASP A 94 5.89 -3.29 -22.89
CA ASP A 94 4.92 -2.48 -22.15
C ASP A 94 5.63 -1.67 -21.05
N PRO A 95 5.15 -0.44 -20.76
CA PRO A 95 5.73 0.43 -19.75
C PRO A 95 5.41 -0.05 -18.32
N MET A 96 6.01 -1.16 -17.89
CA MET A 96 5.72 -1.81 -16.61
C MET A 96 5.98 -0.93 -15.38
N GLY A 97 7.00 -0.08 -15.42
CA GLY A 97 7.27 0.84 -14.31
C GLY A 97 6.13 1.83 -14.08
N VAL A 98 5.48 2.30 -15.16
CA VAL A 98 4.31 3.19 -15.06
C VAL A 98 3.12 2.44 -14.48
N PHE A 99 2.83 1.24 -14.98
CA PHE A 99 1.76 0.39 -14.46
C PHE A 99 1.92 0.12 -12.95
N TYR A 100 3.10 -0.34 -12.52
CA TYR A 100 3.36 -0.63 -11.12
C TYR A 100 3.33 0.62 -10.22
N SER A 101 3.75 1.77 -10.74
CA SER A 101 3.67 3.04 -9.99
C SER A 101 2.22 3.43 -9.74
N TYR A 102 1.35 3.35 -10.76
CA TYR A 102 -0.08 3.59 -10.59
C TYR A 102 -0.73 2.58 -9.65
N LEU A 103 -0.35 1.31 -9.76
CA LEU A 103 -0.86 0.26 -8.88
C LEU A 103 -0.50 0.54 -7.42
N LEU A 104 0.75 0.89 -7.10
CA LEU A 104 1.16 1.24 -5.74
C LEU A 104 0.52 2.52 -5.23
N LEU A 105 0.31 3.52 -6.10
CA LEU A 105 -0.39 4.75 -5.75
C LEU A 105 -1.85 4.45 -5.40
N PHE A 106 -2.51 3.65 -6.23
CA PHE A 106 -3.88 3.20 -6.01
C PHE A 106 -4.03 2.40 -4.73
N GLN A 107 -3.18 1.38 -4.51
CA GLN A 107 -3.18 0.61 -3.27
C GLN A 107 -2.94 1.49 -2.05
N GLY A 108 -1.97 2.41 -2.13
CA GLY A 108 -1.67 3.34 -1.04
C GLY A 108 -2.83 4.27 -0.72
N ALA A 109 -3.51 4.79 -1.73
CA ALA A 109 -4.71 5.61 -1.56
C ALA A 109 -5.86 4.81 -0.93
N MET A 110 -6.13 3.60 -1.41
CA MET A 110 -7.21 2.77 -0.88
C MET A 110 -6.97 2.34 0.58
N VAL A 111 -5.72 1.98 0.93
CA VAL A 111 -5.36 1.72 2.33
C VAL A 111 -5.52 2.98 3.17
N GLY A 112 -5.10 4.16 2.67
CA GLY A 112 -5.27 5.43 3.37
C GLY A 112 -6.75 5.76 3.62
N VAL A 113 -7.62 5.57 2.62
CA VAL A 113 -9.07 5.82 2.74
C VAL A 113 -9.70 4.90 3.78
N VAL A 114 -9.35 3.62 3.78
CA VAL A 114 -9.92 2.63 4.71
C VAL A 114 -9.49 2.88 6.16
N LEU A 115 -8.30 3.44 6.37
CA LEU A 115 -7.76 3.71 7.71
C LEU A 115 -8.04 5.14 8.20
N SER A 116 -8.51 6.04 7.35
CA SER A 116 -8.69 7.45 7.71
C SER A 116 -9.87 7.64 8.67
N ASP A 117 -9.63 8.41 9.73
CA ASP A 117 -10.60 8.87 10.70
C ASP A 117 -10.83 10.37 10.54
N ASN A 118 -11.61 10.75 9.52
CA ASN A 118 -11.98 12.15 9.26
C ASN A 118 -13.23 12.25 8.40
#